data_AF-Q56374-F1
#
_entry.id   AF-Q56374-F1
#
_cell.length_a   1.000
_cell.length_b   1.000
_cell.length_c   1.000
_cell.angle_alpha   90.00
_cell.angle_beta   90.00
_cell.angle_gamma   90.00
#
_symmetry.space_group_name_H-M   'P 1'
#
loop_
_entity.id
_entity.type
_entity.pdbx_description
1 polymer ?
#
loop_
_entity_poly.entity_id
_entity_poly.type
_entity_poly.pdbx_seq_one_letter_code
_entity_poly.pdbx_strand_id
1 'polypeptide(L)' 'MASEKIEQNKQLIQEVLEALPEKAAKRRKKHLNVIEEKGADCGVKSNVKSVPGVMTTRGCAFAGAKGVVWGPVKD' A
#
# COMPACT_ATOMS: atom_id res chain seq x y z
N MET A 1 -20.07 -14.46 9.14
CA MET A 1 -19.04 -13.65 9.83
C MET A 1 -17.92 -13.15 8.92
N ALA A 2 -17.53 -13.85 7.85
CA ALA A 2 -16.53 -13.34 6.90
C ALA A 2 -17.04 -12.18 6.02
N SER A 3 -18.29 -12.25 5.52
CA SER A 3 -18.82 -11.22 4.60
C SER A 3 -19.06 -9.86 5.27
N GLU A 4 -19.41 -9.84 6.55
CA GLU A 4 -19.64 -8.61 7.32
C GLU A 4 -18.34 -7.82 7.52
N LYS A 5 -17.22 -8.52 7.79
CA LYS A 5 -15.88 -7.92 7.87
C LYS A 5 -15.41 -7.36 6.53
N ILE A 6 -15.75 -8.03 5.42
CA ILE A 6 -15.40 -7.56 4.08
C ILE A 6 -16.09 -6.22 3.81
N GLU A 7 -17.37 -6.10 4.15
CA GLU A 7 -18.14 -4.87 3.94
C GLU A 7 -17.64 -3.73 4.85
N GLN A 8 -17.39 -4.02 6.13
CA GLN A 8 -16.80 -3.07 7.08
C GLN A 8 -15.44 -2.54 6.59
N ASN A 9 -14.57 -3.43 6.08
CA ASN A 9 -13.27 -3.03 5.56
C ASN A 9 -13.37 -2.14 4.31
N LYS A 10 -14.36 -2.39 3.44
CA LYS A 10 -14.61 -1.54 2.26
C LYS A 10 -15.04 -0.13 2.67
N GLN A 11 -15.92 -0.03 3.67
CA GLN A 11 -16.37 1.25 4.22
C GLN A 11 -15.21 2.02 4.85
N LEU A 12 -14.40 1.35 5.68
CA LEU A 12 -13.23 1.95 6.31
C LEU A 12 -12.19 2.46 5.29
N ILE A 13 -11.97 1.72 4.20
CA ILE A 13 -11.10 2.19 3.10
C ILE A 13 -11.64 3.48 2.48
N GLN A 14 -12.96 3.59 2.33
CA GLN A 14 -13.59 4.76 1.72
C GLN A 14 -13.48 5.99 2.62
N GLU A 15 -13.78 5.84 3.92
CA GLU A 15 -13.62 6.90 4.92
C GLU A 15 -12.18 7.47 4.94
N VAL A 16 -11.18 6.59 4.90
CA VAL A 16 -9.77 7.01 4.88
C VAL A 16 -9.39 7.73 3.59
N LEU A 17 -10.01 7.37 2.45
CA LEU A 17 -9.73 8.00 1.17
C LEU A 17 -10.36 9.40 1.06
N GLU A 18 -11.45 9.68 1.77
CA GLU A 18 -12.12 10.99 1.79
C GLU A 18 -11.27 12.08 2.45
N ALA A 19 -10.41 11.70 3.42
CA ALA A 19 -9.47 12.62 4.04
C ALA A 19 -8.31 13.07 3.11
N LEU A 20 -8.15 12.43 1.94
CA LEU A 20 -7.07 12.71 1.01
C LEU A 20 -7.52 13.63 -0.14
N PRO A 21 -6.63 14.51 -0.65
CA PRO A 21 -6.89 15.27 -1.87
C PRO A 21 -7.22 14.34 -3.05
N GLU A 22 -8.09 14.76 -3.97
CA GLU A 22 -8.64 13.91 -5.06
C GLU A 22 -7.57 13.13 -5.85
N LYS A 23 -6.45 13.80 -6.18
CA LYS A 23 -5.33 13.19 -6.91
C LYS A 23 -4.63 12.09 -6.10
N ALA A 24 -4.49 12.29 -4.79
CA ALA A 24 -3.89 11.33 -3.88
C ALA A 24 -4.86 10.17 -3.62
N ALA A 25 -6.14 10.46 -3.37
CA ALA A 25 -7.20 9.48 -3.17
C ALA A 25 -7.33 8.54 -4.38
N LYS A 26 -7.40 9.07 -5.61
CA LYS A 26 -7.48 8.28 -6.85
C LYS A 26 -6.27 7.36 -7.05
N ARG A 27 -5.08 7.79 -6.62
CA ARG A 27 -3.87 6.94 -6.68
C ARG A 27 -3.86 5.90 -5.55
N ARG A 28 -4.19 6.29 -4.32
CA ARG A 28 -4.23 5.40 -3.15
C ARG A 28 -5.31 4.33 -3.23
N LYS A 29 -6.47 4.62 -3.85
CA LYS A 29 -7.55 3.64 -4.08
C LYS A 29 -7.08 2.39 -4.84
N LYS A 30 -6.11 2.54 -5.75
CA LYS A 30 -5.53 1.40 -6.49
C LYS A 30 -4.58 0.52 -5.66
N HIS A 31 -4.20 0.98 -4.46
CA HIS A 31 -3.24 0.33 -3.57
C HIS A 31 -3.90 -0.30 -2.33
N LEU A 32 -5.21 -0.14 -2.17
CA LEU A 32 -5.99 -0.69 -1.06
C LEU A 32 -7.05 -1.61 -1.66
N ASN A 33 -7.10 -2.85 -1.18
CA ASN A 33 -8.14 -3.80 -1.57
C ASN A 33 -8.47 -4.71 -0.38
N VAL A 34 -9.65 -5.30 -0.40
CA VAL A 34 -10.09 -6.29 0.58
C VAL A 34 -10.00 -7.66 -0.07
N ILE A 35 -9.37 -8.62 0.63
CA ILE A 35 -9.25 -9.99 0.14
C ILE A 35 -10.61 -10.67 0.31
N GLU A 36 -11.19 -11.13 -0.80
CA GLU A 36 -12.36 -12.00 -0.82
C GLU A 36 -11.87 -13.44 -1.11
N GLU A 37 -12.45 -14.43 -0.42
CA GLU A 37 -11.94 -15.82 -0.23
C GLU A 37 -11.55 -16.62 -1.49
N LYS A 38 -11.73 -16.08 -2.71
CA LYS A 38 -11.42 -16.73 -3.99
C LYS A 38 -10.44 -15.96 -4.91
N GLY A 39 -9.88 -14.84 -4.47
CA GLY A 39 -8.99 -14.01 -5.30
C GLY A 39 -7.55 -14.53 -5.34
N ALA A 40 -7.21 -15.37 -6.32
CA ALA A 40 -5.84 -15.81 -6.60
C ALA A 40 -4.91 -14.68 -7.09
N ASP A 41 -5.47 -13.54 -7.50
CA ASP A 41 -4.72 -12.41 -8.03
C ASP A 41 -4.92 -11.17 -7.15
N CYS A 42 -3.82 -10.68 -6.58
CA CYS A 42 -3.82 -9.49 -5.74
C CYS A 42 -4.08 -8.28 -6.66
N GLY A 43 -5.35 -7.88 -6.83
CA GLY A 43 -5.79 -6.73 -7.65
C GLY A 43 -5.30 -5.36 -7.18
N VAL A 44 -4.17 -5.31 -6.47
CA VAL A 44 -3.54 -4.15 -5.88
C VAL A 44 -2.38 -3.72 -6.78
N LYS A 45 -2.38 -2.45 -7.19
CA LYS A 45 -1.23 -1.89 -7.90
C LYS A 45 -0.08 -1.65 -6.91
N SER A 46 1.04 -2.35 -7.11
CA SER A 46 2.25 -2.21 -6.31
C SER A 46 3.41 -1.61 -7.13
N ASN A 47 4.56 -1.39 -6.49
CA ASN A 47 5.80 -0.90 -7.12
C ASN A 47 5.65 0.37 -8.01
N VAL A 48 4.80 1.31 -7.61
CA VAL A 48 4.73 2.63 -8.25
C VAL A 48 5.22 3.73 -7.32
N LYS A 49 5.57 4.89 -7.89
CA LYS A 49 6.07 6.06 -7.16
C LYS A 49 5.11 6.47 -6.04
N SER A 50 5.66 6.75 -4.87
CA SER A 50 4.90 7.28 -3.73
C SER A 50 4.30 8.64 -4.07
N VAL A 51 3.13 8.94 -3.49
CA VAL A 51 2.51 10.27 -3.63
C VAL A 51 3.29 11.27 -2.77
N PRO A 52 3.61 12.48 -3.25
CA PRO A 52 4.26 13.49 -2.43
C PRO A 52 3.40 13.90 -1.22
N GLY A 53 4.02 14.14 -0.06
CA GLY A 53 3.34 14.66 1.13
C GLY A 53 2.49 13.66 1.93
N VAL A 54 2.44 12.37 1.54
CA VAL A 54 1.62 11.35 2.24
C VAL A 54 2.36 10.57 3.32
N MET A 55 3.50 11.09 3.78
CA MET A 55 4.35 10.50 4.83
C MET A 55 4.61 8.99 4.59
N THR A 56 5.19 8.66 3.43
CA THR A 56 5.47 7.25 3.07
C THR A 56 6.53 6.65 3.98
N THR A 57 6.35 5.40 4.40
CA THR A 57 7.32 4.63 5.20
C THR A 57 8.45 4.02 4.36
N ARG A 58 8.61 4.44 3.10
CA ARG A 58 9.61 3.87 2.18
C ARG A 58 10.98 4.51 2.41
N GLY A 59 12.02 3.70 2.29
CA GLY A 59 13.40 4.17 2.18
C GLY A 59 13.80 4.56 0.76
N CYS A 60 15.10 4.57 0.49
CA CYS A 60 15.69 4.87 -0.82
C CYS A 60 16.50 3.68 -1.37
N ALA A 61 16.88 3.76 -2.65
CA ALA A 61 17.68 2.71 -3.30
C ALA A 61 19.02 2.47 -2.59
N PHE A 62 19.65 3.53 -2.05
CA PHE A 62 20.88 3.41 -1.29
C PHE A 62 20.70 2.62 0.01
N ALA A 63 19.60 2.86 0.74
CA ALA A 63 19.27 2.07 1.93
C ALA A 63 19.09 0.59 1.58
N GLY A 64 18.44 0.28 0.46
CA GLY A 64 18.29 -1.10 -0.02
C GLY A 64 19.61 -1.76 -0.41
N ALA A 65 20.42 -1.11 -1.24
CA ALA A 65 21.68 -1.70 -1.69
C ALA A 65 22.71 -1.79 -0.55
N LYS A 66 23.04 -0.65 0.07
CA LYS A 66 24.14 -0.55 1.03
C LYS A 66 23.74 -0.96 2.44
N GLY A 67 22.51 -0.67 2.85
CA GLY A 67 22.03 -0.99 4.19
C GLY A 67 21.56 -2.44 4.35
N VAL A 68 20.97 -3.02 3.29
CA VAL A 68 20.36 -4.35 3.37
C VAL A 68 21.19 -5.43 2.68
N VAL A 69 21.59 -5.23 1.42
CA VAL A 69 22.27 -6.28 0.65
C VAL A 69 23.77 -6.33 0.94
N TRP A 70 24.47 -5.22 0.74
CA TRP A 70 25.93 -5.16 0.86
C TRP A 70 26.41 -4.90 2.29
N GLY A 71 25.59 -4.25 3.12
CA GLY A 71 25.95 -3.88 4.50
C GLY A 71 26.29 -5.07 5.41
N PRO A 72 25.56 -6.20 5.33
CA PRO A 72 25.85 -7.38 6.14
C PRO A 72 27.07 -8.22 5.70
N VAL A 73 27.70 -7.89 4.56
CA VAL A 73 28.88 -8.62 4.09
C VAL A 73 30.08 -8.18 4.94
N LYS A 74 30.50 -9.08 5.83
CA LYS A 74 31.73 -8.99 6.61
C LYS A 74 32.73 -9.96 5.98
N ASP A 75 33.75 -9.39 5.34
CA ASP A 75 34.89 -10.06 4.69
C ASP A 75 34.62 -10.68 3.30
#